data_AF-A0A3A6EAV6-F1
#
_entry.id   AF-A0A3A6EAV6-F1
#
_cell.length_a   1.000
_cell.length_b   1.000
_cell.length_c   1.000
_cell.angle_alpha   90.00
_cell.angle_beta   90.00
_cell.angle_gamma   90.00
#
_symmetry.space_group_name_H-M   'P 1'
#
loop_
_entity.id
_entity.type
_entity.pdbx_description
1 polymer ?
#
loop_
_entity_poly.entity_id
_entity_poly.type
_entity_poly.pdbx_seq_one_letter_code
_entity_poly.pdbx_strand_id
1 'polypeptide(L)'
;MERKEQCERIVLTKKEKELLKQIQKNPDMKCNQDDVWQLYLYGLIRPMETEKGLNMHHFHIADFYDTYRDYRREKRKNQFFESLWLPIAVSVVTNLAINGLQWLWPLLVQWCASSHQ
;
A
#
# COMPACT_ATOMS: atom_id res chain seq x y z
N MET A 1 -16.31 -0.26 -1.87
CA MET A 1 -15.46 -1.38 -1.40
C MET A 1 -14.88 -2.19 -2.56
N GLU A 2 -15.62 -2.44 -3.65
CA GLU A 2 -15.16 -3.26 -4.80
C GLU A 2 -13.83 -2.85 -5.44
N ARG A 3 -13.56 -1.54 -5.62
CA ARG A 3 -12.30 -1.08 -6.24
C ARG A 3 -11.05 -1.48 -5.47
N LYS A 4 -11.12 -1.60 -4.14
CA LYS A 4 -9.97 -2.01 -3.31
C LYS A 4 -9.70 -3.51 -3.43
N GLU A 5 -10.75 -4.33 -3.41
CA GLU A 5 -10.63 -5.79 -3.56
C GLU A 5 -10.13 -6.18 -4.95
N GLN A 6 -10.56 -5.48 -6.00
CA GLN A 6 -10.04 -5.67 -7.36
C GLN A 6 -8.54 -5.36 -7.42
N CYS A 7 -8.09 -4.28 -6.79
CA CYS A 7 -6.66 -3.95 -6.68
C CYS A 7 -5.85 -4.98 -5.87
N GLU A 8 -6.45 -5.66 -4.90
CA GLU A 8 -5.76 -6.70 -4.11
C GLU A 8 -5.54 -8.00 -4.88
N ARG A 9 -6.45 -8.34 -5.80
CA ARG A 9 -6.34 -9.54 -6.65
C ARG A 9 -5.33 -9.37 -7.79
N ILE A 10 -5.02 -8.14 -8.16
CA ILE A 10 -4.07 -7.85 -9.23
C ILE A 10 -2.63 -8.02 -8.71
N VAL A 11 -2.00 -9.14 -9.06
CA VAL A 11 -0.60 -9.43 -8.75
C VAL A 11 0.25 -9.24 -10.01
N LEU A 12 0.79 -8.02 -10.18
CA LEU A 12 1.71 -7.73 -11.28
C LEU A 12 3.10 -8.32 -11.03
N THR A 13 3.58 -9.07 -12.01
CA THR A 13 4.94 -9.56 -12.15
C THR A 13 5.93 -8.40 -12.42
N LYS A 14 7.24 -8.69 -12.33
CA LYS A 14 8.28 -7.68 -12.63
C LYS A 14 8.22 -7.21 -14.08
N LYS A 15 8.02 -8.13 -15.03
CA LYS A 15 7.95 -7.86 -16.46
C LYS A 15 6.77 -6.94 -16.80
N GLU A 16 5.58 -7.21 -16.26
CA GLU A 16 4.39 -6.38 -16.48
C GLU A 16 4.57 -4.94 -15.95
N LYS A 17 5.25 -4.76 -14.82
CA LYS A 17 5.56 -3.42 -14.30
C LYS A 17 6.54 -2.66 -15.20
N GLU A 18 7.50 -3.35 -15.79
CA GLU A 18 8.43 -2.75 -16.76
C GLU A 18 7.69 -2.36 -18.04
N LEU A 19 6.81 -3.24 -18.55
CA LEU A 19 5.93 -2.94 -19.67
C LEU A 19 5.07 -1.70 -19.42
N LEU A 20 4.41 -1.60 -18.25
CA LEU A 20 3.63 -0.42 -17.89
C LEU A 20 4.47 0.85 -17.87
N LYS A 21 5.71 0.80 -17.36
CA LYS A 21 6.63 1.95 -17.39
C LYS A 21 7.06 2.31 -18.82
N GLN A 22 7.28 1.32 -19.67
CA GLN A 22 7.66 1.53 -21.06
C GLN A 22 6.51 2.18 -21.84
N ILE A 23 5.28 1.68 -21.67
CA ILE A 23 4.06 2.26 -22.25
C ILE A 23 3.85 3.68 -21.73
N GLN A 24 4.09 3.94 -20.44
CA GLN A 24 4.01 5.29 -19.88
C GLN A 24 4.98 6.27 -20.55
N LYS A 25 6.20 5.80 -20.83
CA LYS A 25 7.27 6.62 -21.39
C LYS A 25 7.11 6.82 -22.89
N ASN A 26 6.59 5.80 -23.58
CA ASN A 26 6.40 5.74 -25.03
C ASN A 26 4.95 5.32 -25.34
N PRO A 27 3.99 6.26 -25.39
CA PRO A 27 2.58 5.95 -25.61
C PRO A 27 2.28 5.33 -26.99
N ASP A 28 3.15 5.54 -27.98
CA ASP A 28 3.04 4.96 -29.33
C ASP A 28 3.83 3.65 -29.51
N MET A 29 4.26 3.01 -28.42
CA MET A 29 5.01 1.76 -28.50
C MET A 29 4.11 0.60 -28.92
N LYS A 30 4.45 -0.07 -30.03
CA LYS A 30 3.78 -1.29 -30.46
C LYS A 30 4.01 -2.39 -29.43
N CYS A 31 2.94 -2.85 -28.80
CA CYS A 31 2.99 -3.90 -27.79
C CYS A 31 2.54 -5.25 -28.37
N ASN A 32 3.13 -6.34 -27.86
CA ASN A 32 2.72 -7.69 -28.22
C ASN A 32 1.44 -8.06 -27.48
N GLN A 33 0.40 -8.52 -28.18
CA GLN A 33 -0.93 -8.72 -27.59
C GLN A 33 -0.93 -9.68 -26.40
N ASP A 34 -0.19 -10.78 -26.45
CA ASP A 34 -0.13 -11.76 -25.36
C ASP A 34 0.39 -11.15 -24.04
N ASP A 35 1.37 -10.26 -24.14
CA ASP A 35 2.02 -9.64 -22.98
C ASP A 35 1.14 -8.55 -22.34
N VAL A 36 0.35 -7.83 -23.15
CA VAL A 36 -0.57 -6.79 -22.67
C VAL A 36 -1.98 -7.28 -22.39
N TRP A 37 -2.34 -8.51 -22.80
CA TRP A 37 -3.69 -9.06 -22.60
C TRP A 37 -4.09 -9.08 -21.12
N GLN A 38 -3.20 -9.52 -20.25
CA GLN A 38 -3.44 -9.53 -18.81
C GLN A 38 -3.63 -8.12 -18.24
N LEU A 39 -2.79 -7.17 -18.66
CA LEU A 39 -2.89 -5.77 -18.26
C LEU A 39 -4.19 -5.12 -18.72
N TYR A 40 -4.67 -5.49 -19.92
CA TYR A 40 -5.95 -5.06 -20.46
C TYR A 40 -7.13 -5.67 -19.67
N LEU A 41 -7.09 -6.96 -19.36
CA LEU A 41 -8.11 -7.63 -18.52
C LEU A 41 -8.21 -7.02 -17.13
N TYR A 42 -7.09 -6.61 -16.55
CA TYR A 42 -7.06 -5.88 -15.27
C TYR A 42 -7.53 -4.42 -15.37
N GLY A 43 -7.79 -3.92 -16.59
CA GLY A 43 -8.20 -2.54 -16.82
C GLY A 43 -7.10 -1.50 -16.54
N LEU A 44 -5.84 -1.92 -16.48
CA LEU A 44 -4.70 -1.03 -16.21
C LEU A 44 -4.26 -0.25 -17.46
N ILE A 45 -4.57 -0.79 -18.63
CA ILE A 45 -4.30 -0.18 -19.93
C ILE A 45 -5.57 -0.17 -20.77
N ARG A 46 -5.67 0.77 -21.71
CA ARG A 46 -6.72 0.82 -22.72
C ARG A 46 -6.13 0.93 -24.12
N PRO A 47 -6.75 0.31 -25.12
CA PRO A 47 -6.36 0.49 -26.52
C PRO A 47 -6.56 1.95 -26.93
N MET A 48 -5.67 2.46 -27.78
CA MET A 48 -5.78 3.81 -28.32
C MET A 48 -6.95 3.89 -29.31
N GLU A 49 -7.83 4.87 -29.12
CA GLU A 49 -8.86 5.19 -30.09
C GLU A 49 -8.24 6.01 -31.22
N THR A 50 -8.42 5.54 -32.45
CA THR A 50 -8.01 6.26 -33.65
C THR A 50 -9.25 6.55 -34.50
N GLU A 51 -9.15 7.46 -35.47
CA GLU A 51 -10.24 7.82 -36.39
C GLU A 51 -10.82 6.61 -37.15
N LYS A 52 -10.03 5.53 -37.26
CA LYS A 52 -10.40 4.27 -37.93
C LYS A 52 -10.95 3.20 -36.97
N GLY A 53 -11.09 3.51 -35.68
CA GLY A 53 -11.55 2.59 -34.64
C GLY A 53 -10.49 2.29 -33.56
N LEU A 54 -10.73 1.25 -32.76
CA LEU A 54 -9.82 0.80 -31.71
C LEU A 54 -8.56 0.18 -32.30
N ASN A 55 -7.39 0.72 -31.94
CA ASN A 55 -6.11 0.11 -32.28
C ASN A 55 -5.67 -0.85 -31.17
N MET A 56 -5.79 -2.16 -31.40
CA MET A 56 -5.38 -3.19 -30.42
C MET A 56 -3.86 -3.46 -30.39
N HIS A 57 -3.04 -2.62 -31.05
CA HIS A 57 -1.58 -2.71 -31.02
C HIS A 57 -0.90 -1.55 -30.27
N HIS A 58 -1.63 -0.45 -30.06
CA HIS A 58 -1.18 0.69 -29.28
C HIS A 58 -2.07 0.84 -28.06
N PHE A 59 -1.44 0.88 -26.89
CA PHE A 59 -2.13 0.95 -25.61
C PHE A 59 -1.64 2.16 -24.83
N HIS A 60 -2.56 2.83 -24.15
CA HIS A 60 -2.26 3.88 -23.20
C HIS A 60 -2.60 3.40 -21.78
N ILE A 61 -1.99 4.06 -20.80
CA ILE A 61 -2.30 3.79 -19.38
C ILE A 61 -3.70 4.31 -19.07
N ALA A 62 -4.51 3.47 -18.44
CA ALA A 62 -5.84 3.86 -17.99
C ALA A 62 -5.77 4.62 -16.67
N ASP A 63 -6.74 5.51 -16.41
CA ASP A 63 -6.86 6.23 -15.13
C ASP A 63 -6.89 5.31 -13.89
N PHE A 64 -7.37 4.07 -14.08
CA PHE A 64 -7.39 3.06 -13.02
C PHE A 64 -5.99 2.70 -12.52
N TYR A 65 -4.95 2.77 -13.37
CA TYR A 65 -3.57 2.49 -12.99
C TYR A 65 -3.05 3.44 -11.92
N ASP A 66 -3.39 4.73 -11.97
CA ASP A 66 -2.97 5.69 -10.94
C ASP A 66 -3.61 5.35 -9.59
N THR A 67 -4.90 5.00 -9.59
CA THR A 67 -5.60 4.53 -8.38
C THR A 67 -4.96 3.27 -7.80
N TYR A 68 -4.62 2.30 -8.66
CA TYR A 68 -3.92 1.07 -8.26
C TYR A 68 -2.52 1.36 -7.70
N ARG A 69 -1.77 2.27 -8.34
CA ARG A 69 -0.42 2.67 -7.92
C ARG A 69 -0.44 3.30 -6.53
N ASP A 70 -1.38 4.20 -6.29
CA ASP A 70 -1.50 4.91 -5.02
C ASP A 70 -1.92 3.95 -3.91
N TYR A 71 -2.89 3.08 -4.18
CA TYR A 71 -3.28 2.00 -3.26
C TYR A 71 -2.09 1.10 -2.86
N ARG A 72 -1.25 0.68 -3.82
CA ARG A 72 -0.06 -0.14 -3.53
C ARG A 72 1.01 0.63 -2.76
N ARG A 73 1.10 1.95 -2.93
CA ARG A 73 2.02 2.81 -2.17
C ARG A 73 1.56 2.95 -0.74
N GLU A 74 0.27 3.18 -0.51
CA GLU A 74 -0.33 3.20 0.81
C GLU A 74 -0.22 1.86 1.52
N LYS A 75 -0.54 0.75 0.85
CA LYS A 75 -0.43 -0.60 1.45
C LYS A 75 0.99 -0.91 1.93
N ARG A 76 2.01 -0.56 1.12
CA ARG A 76 3.41 -0.69 1.56
C ARG A 76 3.72 0.18 2.75
N LYS A 77 3.34 1.47 2.70
CA LYS A 77 3.54 2.39 3.83
C LYS A 77 2.87 1.85 5.10
N ASN A 78 1.61 1.41 5.02
CA ASN A 78 0.87 0.90 6.17
C ASN A 78 1.54 -0.35 6.76
N GLN A 79 1.98 -1.30 5.93
CA GLN A 79 2.75 -2.46 6.40
C GLN A 79 4.08 -2.07 7.06
N PHE A 80 4.77 -1.06 6.53
CA PHE A 80 5.98 -0.51 7.14
C PHE A 80 5.69 0.19 8.48
N PHE A 81 4.60 0.96 8.55
CA PHE A 81 4.19 1.66 9.77
C PHE A 81 3.69 0.69 10.85
N GLU A 82 2.85 -0.30 10.52
CA GLU A 82 2.38 -1.30 11.47
C GLU A 82 3.54 -2.12 12.06
N SER A 83 4.46 -2.58 11.22
CA SER A 83 5.58 -3.43 11.68
C SER A 83 6.59 -2.68 12.56
N LEU A 84 6.79 -1.38 12.33
CA LEU A 84 7.74 -0.57 13.10
C LEU A 84 7.08 0.11 14.31
N TRP A 85 5.83 0.54 14.20
CA TRP A 85 5.16 1.29 15.27
C TRP A 85 4.74 0.41 16.44
N LEU A 86 4.32 -0.83 16.20
CA LEU A 86 3.91 -1.75 17.28
C LEU A 86 5.00 -1.96 18.34
N PRO A 87 6.24 -2.36 18.01
CA PRO A 87 7.29 -2.54 19.02
C PRO A 87 7.74 -1.22 19.67
N ILE A 88 7.72 -0.10 18.95
CA ILE A 88 8.07 1.22 19.49
C ILE A 88 7.00 1.69 20.49
N ALA A 89 5.72 1.63 20.12
CA ALA A 89 4.61 2.03 20.97
C ALA A 89 4.54 1.16 22.23
N VAL A 90 4.69 -0.16 22.09
CA VAL A 90 4.75 -1.08 23.25
C VAL A 90 5.94 -0.73 24.15
N SER A 91 7.13 -0.47 23.60
CA SER A 91 8.31 -0.11 24.40
C SER A 91 8.14 1.21 25.15
N VAL A 92 7.56 2.23 24.51
CA VAL A 92 7.30 3.54 25.13
C VAL A 92 6.27 3.41 26.24
N VAL A 93 5.13 2.76 25.98
CA VAL A 93 4.08 2.56 26.99
C VAL A 93 4.59 1.73 28.16
N THR A 94 5.34 0.66 27.89
CA THR A 94 5.86 -0.23 28.94
C THR A 94 6.91 0.50 29.79
N ASN A 95 7.83 1.26 29.19
CA ASN A 95 8.79 2.05 29.94
C ASN A 95 8.11 3.18 30.74
N LEU A 96 7.09 3.84 30.19
CA LEU A 96 6.34 4.88 30.91
C LEU A 96 5.55 4.29 32.08
N ALA A 97 4.95 3.11 31.89
CA ALA A 97 4.22 2.40 32.94
C ALA A 97 5.18 1.93 34.04
N ILE A 98 6.32 1.33 33.70
CA ILE A 98 7.31 0.87 34.68
C ILE A 98 7.90 2.06 35.44
N ASN A 99 8.34 3.12 34.75
CA ASN A 99 8.92 4.30 35.40
C ASN A 99 7.88 5.06 36.22
N GLY A 100 6.65 5.23 35.72
CA GLY A 100 5.56 5.85 36.44
C GLY A 100 5.15 5.07 37.69
N LEU A 101 5.09 3.74 37.57
CA LEU A 101 4.76 2.85 38.70
C LEU A 101 5.89 2.81 39.73
N GLN A 102 7.16 2.81 39.31
CA GLN A 102 8.31 2.94 40.23
C GLN A 102 8.29 4.27 40.99
N TRP A 103 7.91 5.36 40.32
CA TRP A 103 7.85 6.67 40.96
C TRP A 103 6.66 6.80 41.92
N LEU A 104 5.55 6.12 41.63
CA LEU A 104 4.36 6.07 42.50
C LEU A 104 4.47 5.05 43.64
N TRP A 105 5.40 4.09 43.54
CA TRP A 105 5.64 3.07 44.57
C TRP A 105 5.85 3.62 45.99
N PRO A 106 6.74 4.62 46.24
CA PRO A 106 6.93 5.15 47.59
C PRO A 106 5.67 5.82 48.16
N LEU A 107 4.85 6.46 47.32
CA LEU A 107 3.59 7.08 47.74
C LEU A 107 2.55 6.04 48.12
N LEU A 108 2.45 4.94 47.37
CA LEU A 108 1.56 3.82 47.69
C LEU A 108 1.99 3.12 49.00
N VAL A 109 3.29 2.92 49.21
CA VAL A 109 3.81 2.32 50.46
C VAL A 109 3.52 3.23 51.66
N GLN A 110 3.70 4.55 51.53
CA GLN A 110 3.34 5.50 52.59
C GLN A 110 1.83 5.49 52.89
N TRP A 111 0.98 5.41 51.87
CA TRP A 111 -0.47 5.36 52.02
C TRP A 111 -0.95 4.06 52.70
N CYS A 112 -0.35 2.92 52.35
CA CYS A 112 -0.61 1.64 53.02
C CYS A 112 -0.12 1.65 54.48
N ALA A 113 0.99 2.32 54.77
CA ALA A 113 1.48 2.46 56.14
C ALA A 113 0.59 3.36 57.00
N SER A 114 0.03 4.45 56.44
CA SER A 114 -0.84 5.38 57.17
C SER A 114 -2.29 4.91 57.33
N SER A 115 -2.72 3.89 56.57
CA SER A 115 -4.07 3.30 56.68
C SER A 115 -4.15 2.12 57.65
N HIS A 116 -3.01 1.72 58.22
CA HIS A 116 -2.90 0.59 59.16
C HIS A 116 -2.59 1.05 60.60
N GLN A 117 -2.92 2.32 60.92
CA GLN A 117 -2.82 2.97 62.23
C GLN A 117 -4.17 3.59 62.58
#